data_AF-A0A8X7C7R1-F1
#
_entry.id   AF-A0A8X7C7R1-F1
#
_cell.length_a   1.000
_cell.length_b   1.000
_cell.length_c   1.000
_cell.angle_alpha   90.00
_cell.angle_beta   90.00
_cell.angle_gamma   90.00
#
_symmetry.space_group_name_H-M   'P 1'
#
loop_
_entity.id
_entity.type
_entity.pdbx_description
1 polymer ?
#
loop_
_entity_poly.entity_id
_entity_poly.type
_entity_poly.pdbx_seq_one_letter_code
_entity_poly.pdbx_strand_id
1 'polypeptide(L)'
;MADLIFLLICHLKLTKDKFQFMLLQVLCESRFFAICVSNSTTSGVGDILPLSPLEAVLHRNIKDIPIVIGSAAQAVDFWPGPEDLPSWSWNQYRKYVTTSLDSFDPRISQLTMQLYNTSETNDEDPTPELLYTTMVTDIRQTCPVNDFTDMLSSVTNSPVFRYVITSRPSAP
;
A
#
# COMPACT_ATOMS: atom_id res chain seq x y z
N MET A 1 -14.24 15.57 1.69
CA MET A 1 -13.00 16.23 2.16
C MET A 1 -11.92 15.22 2.56
N ALA A 2 -12.29 13.97 2.88
CA ALA A 2 -11.33 12.86 3.06
C ALA A 2 -10.57 12.50 1.76
N ASP A 3 -11.19 12.63 0.58
CA ASP A 3 -10.56 12.29 -0.71
C ASP A 3 -9.29 13.10 -1.03
N LEU A 4 -9.19 14.35 -0.57
CA LEU A 4 -8.00 15.18 -0.81
C LEU A 4 -6.82 14.78 0.08
N ILE A 5 -7.09 14.24 1.27
CA ILE A 5 -6.05 13.78 2.20
C ILE A 5 -5.49 12.45 1.70
N PHE A 6 -6.34 11.51 1.26
CA PHE A 6 -5.91 10.27 0.61
C PHE A 6 -5.00 10.53 -0.60
N LEU A 7 -5.36 11.50 -1.46
CA LEU A 7 -4.56 11.90 -2.61
C LEU A 7 -3.18 12.48 -2.24
N LEU A 8 -3.08 13.23 -1.14
CA LEU A 8 -1.82 13.85 -0.71
C LEU A 8 -0.79 12.83 -0.21
N ILE A 9 -1.27 11.76 0.42
CA ILE A 9 -0.44 10.66 0.94
C ILE A 9 0.10 9.80 -0.21
N CYS A 10 -0.71 9.56 -1.24
CA CYS A 10 -0.25 8.85 -2.43
C CYS A 10 0.71 9.71 -3.28
N HIS A 11 0.55 11.04 -3.29
CA HIS A 11 1.42 11.94 -4.05
C HIS A 11 2.81 12.19 -3.40
N LEU A 12 3.00 11.70 -2.16
CA LEU A 12 4.30 11.66 -1.50
C LEU A 12 5.15 10.57 -2.13
N LYS A 13 5.84 11.00 -3.18
CA LYS A 13 6.83 10.28 -3.97
C LYS A 13 7.94 9.75 -3.06
N LEU A 14 7.69 8.62 -2.40
CA LEU A 14 8.73 7.79 -1.80
C LEU A 14 9.73 7.53 -2.93
N THR A 15 10.97 7.96 -2.71
CA THR A 15 12.07 7.84 -3.67
C THR A 15 12.08 6.44 -4.27
N LYS A 16 12.30 6.31 -5.59
CA LYS A 16 12.18 5.06 -6.38
C LYS A 16 12.68 3.81 -5.64
N ASP A 17 13.80 3.91 -4.95
CA ASP A 17 14.42 2.80 -4.22
C ASP A 17 13.60 2.32 -2.99
N LYS A 18 12.96 3.25 -2.27
CA LYS A 18 12.15 2.95 -1.07
C LYS A 18 10.75 2.47 -1.44
N PHE A 19 10.17 3.01 -2.52
CA PHE A 19 8.92 2.50 -3.07
C PHE A 19 9.10 1.07 -3.61
N GLN A 20 10.25 0.78 -4.23
CA GLN A 20 10.56 -0.56 -4.72
C GLN A 20 10.63 -1.60 -3.58
N PHE A 21 11.19 -1.26 -2.42
CA PHE A 21 11.19 -2.13 -1.23
C PHE A 21 9.78 -2.34 -0.64
N MET A 22 8.99 -1.27 -0.51
CA MET A 22 7.63 -1.35 0.01
C MET A 22 6.72 -2.14 -0.95
N LEU A 23 6.82 -1.90 -2.26
CA LEU A 23 6.13 -2.66 -3.29
C LEU A 23 6.60 -4.12 -3.32
N LEU A 24 7.90 -4.41 -3.15
CA LEU A 24 8.40 -5.78 -3.04
C LEU A 24 7.83 -6.49 -1.82
N GLN A 25 7.75 -5.82 -0.67
CA GLN A 25 7.23 -6.42 0.56
C GLN A 25 5.72 -6.67 0.46
N VAL A 26 4.97 -5.74 -0.13
CA VAL A 26 3.54 -5.90 -0.42
C VAL A 26 3.29 -6.99 -1.45
N LEU A 27 4.11 -7.09 -2.51
CA LEU A 27 4.01 -8.15 -3.53
C LEU A 27 4.52 -9.52 -3.05
N CYS A 28 5.43 -9.56 -2.06
CA CYS A 28 5.98 -10.81 -1.51
C CYS A 28 5.09 -11.41 -0.41
N GLU A 29 4.37 -10.58 0.37
CA GLU A 29 3.47 -11.05 1.44
C GLU A 29 2.00 -11.18 1.00
N SER A 30 1.58 -10.48 -0.05
CA SER A 30 0.26 -10.67 -0.65
C SER A 30 0.30 -11.85 -1.62
N ARG A 31 -0.19 -13.02 -1.20
CA ARG A 31 -0.37 -14.22 -2.05
C ARG A 31 -1.29 -14.01 -3.28
N PHE A 32 -1.69 -12.79 -3.60
CA PHE A 32 -2.70 -12.42 -4.58
C PHE A 32 -2.20 -11.60 -5.77
N PHE A 33 -0.93 -11.19 -5.81
CA PHE A 33 -0.43 -10.37 -6.91
C PHE A 33 0.53 -11.16 -7.82
N ALA A 34 -0.02 -11.72 -8.88
CA ALA A 34 0.76 -12.31 -9.97
C ALA A 34 0.79 -11.33 -11.15
N ILE A 35 1.93 -10.70 -11.40
CA ILE A 35 2.18 -10.00 -12.66
C ILE A 35 2.70 -11.04 -13.65
N CYS A 36 1.87 -11.39 -14.63
CA CYS A 36 2.28 -12.28 -15.72
C CYS A 36 3.22 -11.53 -16.67
N VAL A 37 4.53 -11.64 -16.42
CA VAL A 37 5.56 -11.18 -17.36
C VAL A 37 5.68 -12.19 -18.49
N SER A 38 5.74 -11.72 -19.73
CA SER A 38 5.99 -12.62 -20.86
C SER A 38 7.47 -12.65 -21.22
N ASN A 39 8.13 -13.76 -20.91
CA ASN A 39 8.91 -14.45 -21.91
C ASN A 39 9.13 -15.92 -21.54
N SER A 40 8.87 -16.79 -22.52
CA SER A 40 9.17 -18.22 -22.45
C SER A 40 10.66 -18.45 -22.74
N THR A 41 11.40 -18.99 -21.78
CA THR A 41 12.35 -20.12 -21.88
C THR A 41 13.52 -20.02 -20.87
N THR A 42 13.77 -21.16 -20.20
CA THR A 42 14.96 -21.62 -19.44
C THR A 42 15.36 -20.98 -18.10
N SER A 43 15.10 -21.75 -17.03
CA SER A 43 15.78 -21.95 -15.71
C SER A 43 16.95 -21.07 -15.23
N GLY A 44 16.65 -20.29 -14.16
CA GLY A 44 17.58 -19.54 -13.30
C GLY A 44 16.84 -18.44 -12.51
N VAL A 45 17.32 -18.08 -11.31
CA VAL A 45 16.77 -16.93 -10.56
C VAL A 45 17.11 -15.66 -11.35
N GLY A 46 16.10 -15.12 -12.06
CA GLY A 46 16.27 -14.05 -13.05
C GLY A 46 15.61 -14.35 -14.40
N ASP A 47 15.27 -15.62 -14.69
CA ASP A 47 14.72 -15.99 -16.01
C ASP A 47 13.20 -15.85 -16.12
N ILE A 48 12.47 -15.94 -15.00
CA ILE A 48 11.01 -15.77 -14.98
C ILE A 48 10.62 -14.28 -14.87
N LEU A 49 11.41 -13.50 -14.13
CA LEU A 49 11.22 -12.06 -13.93
C LEU A 49 12.53 -11.35 -14.25
N PRO A 50 12.82 -11.09 -15.54
CA PRO A 50 14.06 -10.41 -15.95
C PRO A 50 14.11 -8.94 -15.55
N LEU A 51 12.96 -8.36 -15.17
CA LEU A 51 12.81 -6.98 -14.69
C LEU A 51 11.99 -7.01 -13.40
N SER A 52 12.20 -6.02 -12.53
CA SER A 52 11.25 -5.81 -11.45
C SER A 52 9.86 -5.48 -12.02
N PRO A 53 8.77 -5.83 -11.31
CA PRO A 53 7.42 -5.45 -11.67
C PRO A 53 7.25 -4.00 -12.14
N LEU A 54 7.84 -3.06 -11.41
CA LEU A 54 7.78 -1.64 -11.71
C LEU A 54 8.51 -1.32 -13.02
N GLU A 55 9.71 -1.86 -13.22
CA GLU A 55 10.48 -1.66 -14.45
C GLU A 55 9.82 -2.31 -15.66
N ALA A 56 9.20 -3.47 -15.49
CA ALA A 56 8.45 -4.14 -16.56
C ALA A 56 7.31 -3.25 -17.06
N VAL A 57 6.55 -2.63 -16.15
CA VAL A 57 5.46 -1.69 -16.50
C VAL A 57 6.03 -0.43 -17.16
N LEU A 58 7.07 0.18 -16.59
CA LEU A 58 7.68 1.41 -17.13
C LEU A 58 8.26 1.22 -18.54
N HIS A 59 8.83 0.04 -18.83
CA HIS A 59 9.34 -0.31 -20.15
C HIS A 59 8.28 -0.89 -21.09
N ARG A 60 7.00 -0.93 -20.68
CA ARG A 60 5.90 -1.55 -21.43
C ARG A 60 6.18 -3.02 -21.79
N ASN A 61 6.99 -3.70 -20.98
CA ASN A 61 7.30 -5.12 -21.10
C ASN A 61 6.32 -5.95 -20.27
N ILE A 62 5.03 -5.78 -20.56
CA ILE A 62 3.91 -6.47 -19.92
C ILE A 62 2.95 -6.99 -20.98
N LYS A 63 2.21 -8.05 -20.67
CA LYS A 63 1.12 -8.48 -21.56
C LYS A 63 -0.06 -7.51 -21.45
N ASP A 64 -0.52 -7.05 -22.60
CA ASP A 64 -1.72 -6.22 -22.72
C ASP A 64 -2.96 -7.12 -22.71
N ILE A 65 -3.55 -7.29 -21.52
CA ILE A 65 -4.75 -8.09 -21.27
C ILE A 65 -5.67 -7.31 -20.32
N PRO A 66 -6.99 -7.58 -20.29
CA PRO A 66 -7.88 -7.00 -19.27
C PRO A 66 -7.46 -7.43 -17.86
N ILE A 67 -7.38 -6.48 -16.92
CA ILE A 67 -6.96 -6.73 -15.53
C ILE A 67 -8.01 -6.17 -14.56
N VAL A 68 -8.30 -6.93 -13.50
CA VAL A 68 -9.09 -6.45 -12.35
C VAL A 68 -8.20 -6.47 -11.12
N ILE A 69 -8.06 -5.32 -10.46
CA ILE A 69 -7.21 -5.12 -9.29
C ILE A 69 -8.09 -4.75 -8.09
N GLY A 70 -7.87 -5.42 -6.97
CA GLY A 70 -8.65 -5.24 -5.74
C GLY A 70 -7.79 -4.98 -4.52
N SER A 71 -8.33 -4.22 -3.58
CA SER A 71 -7.79 -4.12 -2.22
C SER A 71 -8.92 -4.12 -1.19
N ALA A 72 -8.62 -4.50 0.05
CA ALA A 72 -9.53 -4.28 1.17
C ALA A 72 -9.44 -2.83 1.63
N ALA A 73 -10.54 -2.29 2.16
CA ALA A 73 -10.56 -0.98 2.80
C ALA A 73 -9.78 -0.97 4.12
N GLN A 74 -9.47 -2.14 4.69
CA GLN A 74 -8.69 -2.33 5.90
C GLN A 74 -7.67 -3.46 5.68
N ALA A 75 -6.39 -3.11 5.51
CA ALA A 75 -5.31 -4.07 5.33
C ALA A 75 -5.06 -4.91 6.60
N VAL A 76 -5.43 -4.34 7.75
CA VAL A 76 -5.18 -4.94 9.06
C VAL A 76 -6.02 -6.18 9.36
N ASP A 77 -7.08 -6.42 8.58
CA ASP A 77 -7.85 -7.66 8.66
C ASP A 77 -7.00 -8.88 8.25
N PHE A 78 -6.01 -8.68 7.36
CA PHE A 78 -5.09 -9.73 6.93
C PHE A 78 -3.78 -9.73 7.73
N TRP A 79 -3.31 -8.54 8.12
CA TRP A 79 -2.11 -8.35 8.95
C TRP A 79 -2.43 -7.49 10.16
N PRO A 80 -2.96 -8.10 11.24
CA PRO A 80 -3.24 -7.37 12.45
C PRO A 80 -1.93 -6.79 12.99
N GLY A 81 -2.03 -5.56 13.52
CA GLY A 81 -0.91 -4.90 14.17
C GLY A 81 -0.52 -5.60 15.48
N PRO A 82 0.23 -4.90 16.35
CA PRO A 82 0.53 -5.39 17.69
C PRO A 82 -0.74 -5.80 18.45
N GLU A 83 -0.70 -6.91 19.17
CA GLU A 83 -1.88 -7.46 19.88
C GLU A 83 -2.48 -6.49 20.89
N ASP A 84 -1.66 -5.60 21.46
CA ASP A 84 -2.07 -4.61 22.45
C ASP A 84 -2.58 -3.29 21.83
N LEU A 85 -2.66 -3.20 20.50
CA LEU A 85 -3.08 -2.01 19.75
C LEU A 85 -4.42 -1.39 20.25
N PRO A 86 -5.47 -2.17 20.56
CA PRO A 86 -6.74 -1.59 21.06
C PRO A 86 -6.60 -0.87 22.40
N SER A 87 -5.54 -1.16 23.16
CA SER A 87 -5.26 -0.58 24.48
C SER A 87 -4.20 0.52 24.46
N TRP A 88 -3.72 0.91 23.29
CA TRP A 88 -2.66 1.91 23.18
C TRP A 88 -3.10 3.28 23.64
N SER A 89 -2.19 3.96 24.33
CA SER A 89 -2.21 5.40 24.52
C SER A 89 -1.68 6.14 23.28
N TRP A 90 -2.04 7.42 23.14
CA TRP A 90 -1.47 8.29 22.09
C TRP A 90 0.05 8.35 22.10
N ASN A 91 0.67 8.23 23.27
CA ASN A 91 2.13 8.21 23.40
C ASN A 91 2.73 6.91 22.86
N GLN A 92 2.08 5.76 23.11
CA GLN A 92 2.48 4.47 22.53
C GLN A 92 2.36 4.51 21.00
N TYR A 93 1.23 5.01 20.47
CA TYR A 93 1.06 5.21 19.03
C TYR A 93 2.18 6.04 18.42
N ARG A 94 2.41 7.26 18.96
CA ARG A 94 3.44 8.16 18.44
C ARG A 94 4.82 7.51 18.48
N LYS A 95 5.20 6.91 19.62
CA LYS A 95 6.48 6.24 19.77
C LYS A 95 6.65 5.10 18.78
N TYR A 96 5.62 4.27 18.61
CA TYR A 96 5.67 3.12 17.72
C TYR A 96 5.78 3.53 16.25
N VAL A 97 4.93 4.47 15.80
CA VAL A 97 4.96 4.95 14.42
C VAL A 97 6.28 5.65 14.11
N THR A 98 6.75 6.53 14.99
CA THR A 98 8.03 7.22 14.81
C THR A 98 9.19 6.23 14.71
N THR A 99 9.31 5.30 15.67
CA THR A 99 10.39 4.30 15.65
C THR A 99 10.34 3.42 14.40
N SER A 100 9.14 3.05 13.94
CA SER A 100 8.95 2.22 12.75
C SER A 100 9.37 2.95 11.47
N LEU A 101 8.99 4.21 11.32
CA LEU A 101 9.21 4.99 10.10
C LEU A 101 10.58 5.68 10.05
N ASP A 102 11.18 5.99 11.20
CA ASP A 102 12.53 6.55 11.30
C ASP A 102 13.58 5.60 10.72
N SER A 103 13.32 4.29 10.74
CA SER A 103 14.17 3.29 10.10
C SER A 103 14.30 3.49 8.58
N PHE A 104 13.32 4.16 7.95
CA PHE A 104 13.37 4.52 6.54
C PHE A 104 13.90 5.93 6.34
N ASP A 105 13.30 6.93 7.00
CA ASP A 105 13.71 8.33 6.96
C ASP A 105 13.02 9.10 8.11
N PRO A 106 13.76 9.84 8.95
CA PRO A 106 13.14 10.63 10.03
C PRO A 106 12.15 11.69 9.54
N ARG A 107 12.25 12.15 8.29
CA ARG A 107 11.28 13.11 7.73
C ARG A 107 9.96 12.44 7.40
N ILE A 108 9.96 11.13 7.09
CA ILE A 108 8.75 10.38 6.81
C ILE A 108 7.91 10.29 8.08
N SER A 109 8.51 9.93 9.22
CA SER A 109 7.76 9.85 10.47
C SER A 109 7.14 11.19 10.88
N GLN A 110 7.87 12.30 10.73
CA GLN A 110 7.37 13.64 11.01
C GLN A 110 6.16 13.98 10.14
N LEU A 111 6.24 13.68 8.86
CA LEU A 111 5.17 13.94 7.90
C LEU A 111 3.96 13.05 8.13
N THR A 112 4.18 11.77 8.42
CA THR A 112 3.11 10.84 8.80
C THR A 112 2.38 11.34 10.05
N MET A 113 3.09 11.88 11.05
CA MET A 113 2.46 12.47 12.24
C MET A 113 1.66 13.75 11.95
N GLN A 114 1.94 14.44 10.86
CA GLN A 114 1.14 15.58 10.40
C GLN A 114 -0.12 15.12 9.67
N LEU A 115 0.01 14.11 8.81
CA LEU A 115 -1.08 13.58 7.98
C LEU A 115 -2.09 12.74 8.78
N TYR A 116 -1.61 11.96 9.76
CA TYR A 116 -2.43 11.11 10.63
C TYR A 116 -2.47 11.69 12.04
N ASN A 117 -3.09 12.87 12.15
CA ASN A 117 -3.26 13.60 13.41
C ASN A 117 -4.72 13.53 13.90
N THR A 118 -4.89 13.57 15.22
CA THR A 118 -6.17 13.45 15.91
C THR A 118 -7.09 14.66 15.72
N SER A 119 -6.55 15.81 15.29
CA SER A 119 -7.31 17.05 15.13
C SER A 119 -8.10 17.14 13.82
N GLU A 120 -7.85 16.24 12.87
CA GLU A 120 -8.43 16.31 11.52
C GLU A 120 -9.42 15.16 11.22
N THR A 121 -9.64 14.27 12.19
CA THR A 121 -10.61 13.19 12.04
C THR A 121 -12.02 13.69 12.30
N ASN A 122 -12.95 13.41 11.38
CA ASN A 122 -14.39 13.72 11.57
C ASN A 122 -15.09 12.71 12.49
N ASP A 123 -14.36 11.69 12.99
CA ASP A 123 -14.87 10.73 13.95
C ASP A 123 -15.00 11.39 15.33
N GLU A 124 -16.12 11.14 16.00
CA GLU A 124 -16.45 11.76 17.28
C GLU A 124 -15.46 11.38 18.40
N ASP A 125 -14.75 10.25 18.26
CA ASP A 125 -13.71 9.78 19.18
C ASP A 125 -12.61 9.00 18.42
N PRO A 126 -11.58 9.66 17.85
CA PRO A 126 -10.48 8.95 17.21
C PRO A 126 -9.74 8.08 18.23
N THR A 127 -9.52 6.81 17.91
CA THR A 127 -8.69 5.91 18.73
C THR A 127 -7.30 5.73 18.11
N PRO A 128 -6.26 5.47 18.92
CA PRO A 128 -4.94 5.12 18.41
C PRO A 128 -4.96 3.91 17.47
N GLU A 129 -5.83 2.94 17.75
CA GLU A 129 -6.09 1.81 16.88
C GLU A 129 -6.57 2.27 15.50
N LEU A 130 -7.65 3.06 15.44
CA LEU A 130 -8.23 3.53 14.18
C LEU A 130 -7.22 4.30 13.32
N LEU A 131 -6.46 5.22 13.92
CA LEU A 131 -5.47 6.00 13.16
C LEU A 131 -4.34 5.11 12.66
N TYR A 132 -3.83 4.21 13.51
CA TYR A 132 -2.77 3.28 13.12
C TYR A 132 -3.21 2.33 12.01
N THR A 133 -4.40 1.72 12.13
CA THR A 133 -4.90 0.78 11.13
C THR A 133 -5.15 1.47 9.79
N THR A 134 -5.68 2.69 9.81
CA THR A 134 -5.85 3.53 8.62
C THR A 134 -4.51 3.84 7.98
N MET A 135 -3.55 4.36 8.74
CA MET A 135 -2.20 4.67 8.27
C MET A 135 -1.50 3.46 7.65
N VAL A 136 -1.52 2.32 8.34
CA VAL A 136 -0.90 1.08 7.83
C VAL A 136 -1.57 0.61 6.55
N THR A 137 -2.90 0.70 6.48
CA THR A 137 -3.67 0.32 5.29
C THR A 137 -3.31 1.18 4.09
N ASP A 138 -3.23 2.50 4.28
CA ASP A 138 -2.90 3.43 3.20
C ASP A 138 -1.49 3.22 2.67
N ILE A 139 -0.51 3.15 3.58
CA ILE A 139 0.91 3.00 3.23
C ILE A 139 1.17 1.65 2.56
N ARG A 140 0.58 0.56 3.07
CA ARG A 140 0.92 -0.80 2.60
C ARG A 140 0.03 -1.28 1.45
N GLN A 141 -1.20 -0.81 1.34
CA GLN A 141 -2.13 -1.38 0.36
C GLN A 141 -2.77 -0.31 -0.51
N THR A 142 -3.55 0.61 0.08
CA THR A 142 -4.42 1.49 -0.72
C THR A 142 -3.62 2.36 -1.70
N CYS A 143 -2.62 3.11 -1.23
CA CYS A 143 -1.86 3.99 -2.12
C CYS A 143 -1.01 3.23 -3.15
N PRO A 144 -0.16 2.23 -2.78
CA PRO A 144 0.62 1.51 -3.76
C PRO A 144 -0.23 0.81 -4.83
N VAL A 145 -1.38 0.27 -4.46
CA VAL A 145 -2.30 -0.38 -5.41
C VAL A 145 -2.98 0.65 -6.33
N ASN A 146 -3.39 1.81 -5.80
CA ASN A 146 -3.92 2.91 -6.63
C ASN A 146 -2.89 3.36 -7.67
N ASP A 147 -1.70 3.74 -7.22
CA ASP A 147 -0.63 4.25 -8.08
C ASP A 147 -0.22 3.22 -9.15
N PHE A 148 -0.13 1.95 -8.75
CA PHE A 148 0.17 0.87 -9.68
C PHE A 148 -0.94 0.66 -10.72
N THR A 149 -2.21 0.75 -10.31
CA THR A 149 -3.37 0.63 -11.21
C THR A 149 -3.38 1.79 -12.21
N ASP A 150 -3.16 3.02 -11.74
CA ASP A 150 -3.09 4.21 -12.57
C ASP A 150 -1.94 4.09 -13.58
N MET A 151 -0.76 3.69 -13.11
CA MET A 151 0.40 3.46 -13.96
C MET A 151 0.11 2.40 -15.03
N LEU A 152 -0.47 1.25 -14.66
CA LEU A 152 -0.86 0.21 -15.61
C LEU A 152 -1.85 0.73 -16.66
N SER A 153 -2.90 1.41 -16.23
CA SER A 153 -3.92 1.96 -17.14
C SER A 153 -3.34 2.96 -18.15
N SER A 154 -2.25 3.64 -17.80
CA SER A 154 -1.56 4.58 -18.69
C SER A 154 -0.69 3.91 -19.77
N VAL A 155 -0.34 2.63 -19.60
CA VAL A 155 0.56 1.90 -20.51
C VAL A 155 -0.10 0.75 -21.28
N THR A 156 -1.27 0.26 -20.83
CA THR A 156 -2.06 -0.79 -21.49
C THR A 156 -3.18 -0.23 -22.36
N ASN A 157 -3.55 -0.91 -23.45
CA ASN A 157 -4.76 -0.57 -24.21
C ASN A 157 -5.98 -1.34 -23.70
N SER A 158 -5.77 -2.49 -23.07
CA SER A 158 -6.82 -3.28 -22.43
C SER A 158 -7.39 -2.56 -21.20
N PRO A 159 -8.67 -2.79 -20.86
CA PRO A 159 -9.29 -2.15 -19.71
C PRO A 159 -8.68 -2.66 -18.40
N VAL A 160 -8.42 -1.72 -17.48
CA VAL A 160 -7.99 -1.98 -16.11
C VAL A 160 -9.11 -1.54 -15.17
N PHE A 161 -9.66 -2.48 -14.42
CA PHE A 161 -10.71 -2.24 -13.44
C PHE A 161 -10.15 -2.26 -12.03
N ARG A 162 -10.64 -1.35 -11.19
CA ARG A 162 -10.23 -1.22 -9.79
C ARG A 162 -11.44 -1.31 -8.88
N TYR A 163 -11.32 -2.09 -7.81
CA TYR A 163 -12.35 -2.18 -6.77
C TYR A 163 -11.75 -2.15 -5.36
N VAL A 164 -12.57 -1.74 -4.40
CA VAL A 164 -12.23 -1.71 -2.96
C VAL A 164 -13.30 -2.48 -2.21
N ILE A 165 -12.89 -3.47 -1.41
CA ILE A 165 -13.79 -4.25 -0.56
C ILE A 165 -14.01 -3.48 0.74
N THR A 166 -15.24 -3.05 0.98
CA THR A 166 -15.65 -2.37 2.22
C THR A 166 -16.47 -3.28 3.14
N SER A 167 -16.87 -4.46 2.68
CA SER A 167 -17.63 -5.42 3.48
C SER A 167 -16.75 -6.07 4.55
N ARG A 168 -17.21 -6.05 5.79
CA ARG A 168 -16.59 -6.76 6.92
C ARG A 168 -17.45 -7.97 7.30
N PRO A 169 -16.92 -9.20 7.29
CA PRO A 169 -17.67 -10.38 7.74
C PRO A 169 -18.09 -10.24 9.22
N SER A 170 -19.30 -10.67 9.56
CA SER A 170 -19.83 -10.59 10.93
C SER A 170 -19.23 -11.64 11.88
N ALA A 171 -18.73 -12.75 11.35
CA ALA A 171 -18.01 -13.84 12.03
C ALA A 171 -17.42 -14.81 10.97
N PRO A 172 -16.41 -15.64 11.30
CA PRO A 172 -15.96 -16.75 10.45
C PRO A 172 -17.02 -17.85 10.25
#